data_AF-A0A4P7DAI8-F1
#
_entry.id   AF-A0A4P7DAI8-F1
#
_cell.length_a   1.000
_cell.length_b   1.000
_cell.length_c   1.000
_cell.angle_alpha   90.00
_cell.angle_beta   90.00
_cell.angle_gamma   90.00
#
_symmetry.space_group_name_H-M   'P 1'
#
loop_
_entity.id
_entity.type
_entity.pdbx_description
1 polymer ?
#
loop_
_entity_poly.entity_id
_entity_poly.type
_entity_poly.pdbx_seq_one_letter_code
_entity_poly.pdbx_strand_id
1 'polypeptide(L)'
;MTRKAFERTLTDKHVSFDTIARIVGAMGYKLTVQRTTQPNASDIWQIAGARYTRKAGKLRVEFALGVRYHIPITRFPQFAALDRQPTARDLKAVKVSPKGRSVRFPRLGVKVRIADVRQAISGGSI
;
A
#
# COMPACT_ATOMS: atom_id res chain seq x y z
N MET A 1 13.93 6.42 -35.41
CA MET A 1 12.84 5.71 -34.68
C MET A 1 11.92 6.76 -34.07
N THR A 2 10.60 6.62 -34.19
CA THR A 2 9.65 7.55 -33.53
C THR A 2 9.35 7.09 -32.11
N ARG A 3 9.01 8.02 -31.20
CA ARG A 3 8.69 7.74 -29.78
C ARG A 3 7.67 6.60 -29.61
N LYS A 4 6.64 6.56 -30.47
CA LYS A 4 5.61 5.49 -30.46
C LYS A 4 6.18 4.10 -30.78
N ALA A 5 7.19 3.99 -31.64
CA ALA A 5 7.82 2.71 -31.96
C ALA A 5 8.69 2.19 -30.80
N PHE A 6 9.34 3.11 -30.08
CA PHE A 6 10.11 2.80 -28.88
C PHE A 6 9.21 2.30 -27.73
N GLU A 7 8.11 3.00 -27.44
CA GLU A 7 7.13 2.61 -26.41
C GLU A 7 6.51 1.23 -26.70
N ARG A 8 6.20 0.94 -27.97
CA ARG A 8 5.67 -0.37 -28.38
C ARG A 8 6.68 -1.51 -28.15
N THR A 9 7.96 -1.25 -28.43
CA THR A 9 9.05 -2.24 -28.26
C THR A 9 9.30 -2.60 -26.79
N LEU A 10 9.12 -1.64 -25.87
CA LEU A 10 9.23 -1.86 -24.42
C LEU A 10 8.05 -2.63 -23.83
N THR A 11 6.88 -2.55 -24.47
CA THR A 11 5.64 -3.15 -23.95
C THR A 11 5.49 -4.62 -24.38
N ASP A 12 6.06 -5.00 -25.53
CA ASP A 12 5.84 -6.31 -26.17
C ASP A 12 6.85 -7.40 -25.77
N LYS A 13 7.96 -7.03 -25.11
CA LYS A 13 9.02 -7.99 -24.77
C LYS A 13 9.56 -7.73 -23.37
N HIS A 14 10.00 -8.80 -22.70
CA HIS A 14 10.96 -8.71 -21.60
C HIS A 14 12.29 -8.16 -22.17
N VAL A 15 12.35 -6.84 -22.38
CA VAL A 15 13.52 -6.16 -22.93
C VAL A 15 14.51 -5.92 -21.80
N SER A 16 15.69 -6.51 -21.90
CA SER A 16 16.77 -6.27 -20.94
C SER A 16 17.23 -4.81 -20.97
N PHE A 17 17.69 -4.30 -19.84
CA PHE A 17 18.19 -2.94 -19.72
C PHE A 17 19.30 -2.62 -20.74
N ASP A 18 20.16 -3.60 -21.06
CA ASP A 18 21.20 -3.47 -22.09
C ASP A 18 20.65 -3.20 -23.48
N THR A 19 19.50 -3.78 -23.81
CA THR A 19 18.85 -3.57 -25.10
C THR A 19 18.28 -2.15 -25.18
N ILE A 20 17.71 -1.65 -24.08
CA ILE A 20 17.24 -0.26 -23.97
C ILE A 20 18.41 0.72 -24.09
N ALA A 21 19.51 0.46 -23.37
CA ALA A 21 20.70 1.30 -23.40
C ALA A 21 21.30 1.43 -24.80
N ARG A 22 21.38 0.34 -25.56
CA ARG A 22 21.86 0.37 -26.96
C ARG A 22 20.96 1.17 -27.88
N ILE A 23 19.64 0.99 -27.79
CA ILE A 23 18.68 1.70 -28.64
C ILE A 23 18.69 3.20 -28.36
N VAL A 24 18.69 3.59 -27.08
CA VAL A 24 18.73 4.99 -26.65
C VAL A 24 20.05 5.65 -27.06
N GLY A 25 21.18 4.96 -26.88
CA GLY A 25 22.50 5.44 -27.33
C GLY A 25 22.59 5.62 -28.85
N ALA A 26 22.06 4.66 -29.63
CA ALA A 26 22.02 4.75 -31.10
C ALA A 26 21.14 5.90 -31.62
N MET A 27 20.19 6.37 -30.81
CA MET A 27 19.36 7.55 -31.10
C MET A 27 19.99 8.87 -30.62
N GLY A 28 21.22 8.85 -30.09
CA GLY A 28 21.93 10.04 -29.63
C GLY A 28 21.46 10.58 -28.28
N TYR A 29 20.60 9.84 -27.56
CA TYR A 29 20.13 10.22 -26.24
C TYR A 29 21.04 9.64 -25.15
N LYS A 30 21.29 10.42 -24.10
CA LYS A 30 22.00 9.95 -22.91
C LYS A 30 21.02 9.31 -21.94
N LEU A 31 21.13 8.00 -21.74
CA LEU A 31 20.30 7.29 -20.78
C LEU A 31 20.81 7.61 -19.37
N THR A 32 20.02 8.36 -18.60
CA THR A 32 20.32 8.63 -17.19
C THR A 32 19.52 7.67 -16.33
N VAL A 33 20.18 6.67 -15.76
CA VAL A 33 19.55 5.80 -14.75
C VAL A 33 19.46 6.59 -13.47
N GLN A 34 18.27 7.14 -13.19
CA GLN A 34 17.97 7.52 -11.82
C GLN A 34 17.77 6.22 -11.05
N ARG A 35 18.70 5.93 -10.13
CA ARG A 35 18.41 5.03 -9.02
C ARG A 35 17.32 5.72 -8.21
N THR A 36 16.06 5.43 -8.53
CA THR A 36 15.00 5.59 -7.54
C THR A 36 15.43 4.76 -6.36
N THR A 37 15.66 5.42 -5.22
CA THR A 37 16.03 4.76 -3.97
C THR A 37 15.07 3.60 -3.78
N GLN A 38 15.58 2.38 -3.89
CA GLN A 38 14.76 1.19 -3.74
C GLN A 38 14.13 1.30 -2.34
N PRO A 39 12.80 1.46 -2.23
CA PRO A 39 12.19 1.71 -0.94
C PRO A 39 12.56 0.53 -0.05
N ASN A 40 13.11 0.82 1.14
CA ASN A 40 13.43 -0.24 2.08
C ASN A 40 12.16 -1.06 2.32
N ALA A 41 12.28 -2.37 2.48
CA ALA A 41 11.10 -3.22 2.70
C ALA A 41 10.25 -2.75 3.90
N SER A 42 10.86 -2.04 4.86
CA SER A 42 10.19 -1.36 5.97
C SER A 42 9.30 -0.18 5.54
N ASP A 43 9.71 0.59 4.54
CA ASP A 43 9.04 1.80 4.05
C ASP A 43 7.85 1.44 3.16
N ILE A 44 7.94 0.29 2.46
CA ILE A 44 6.85 -0.27 1.64
C ILE A 44 5.57 -0.44 2.46
N TRP A 45 5.71 -0.87 3.71
CA TRP A 45 4.56 -1.18 4.56
C TRP A 45 4.19 -0.06 5.52
N GLN A 46 4.87 1.09 5.50
CA GLN A 46 4.54 2.17 6.43
C GLN A 46 3.14 2.73 6.15
N ILE A 47 2.27 2.70 7.16
CA ILE A 47 0.92 3.25 7.07
C ILE A 47 1.02 4.77 7.16
N ALA A 48 0.56 5.46 6.12
CA ALA A 48 0.47 6.92 6.06
C ALA A 48 -0.92 7.43 6.44
N GLY A 49 -1.97 6.63 6.20
CA GLY A 49 -3.35 7.04 6.46
C GLY A 49 -4.25 5.87 6.82
N ALA A 50 -5.26 6.15 7.65
CA ALA A 50 -6.34 5.22 7.93
C ALA A 50 -7.66 5.96 8.07
N ARG A 51 -8.73 5.45 7.46
CA ARG A 51 -10.08 6.02 7.56
C ARG A 51 -11.13 4.92 7.55
N TYR A 52 -12.10 5.00 8.45
CA TYR A 52 -13.26 4.12 8.41
C TYR A 52 -14.36 4.68 7.49
N THR A 53 -14.90 3.82 6.63
CA THR A 53 -16.01 4.15 5.74
C THR A 53 -17.26 3.38 6.14
N ARG A 54 -18.22 4.07 6.77
CA ARG A 54 -19.48 3.46 7.26
C ARG A 54 -20.28 2.78 6.15
N LYS A 55 -20.39 3.40 4.97
CA LYS A 55 -21.17 2.87 3.82
C LYS A 55 -20.67 1.49 3.37
N ALA A 56 -19.40 1.18 3.63
CA ALA A 56 -18.78 -0.07 3.20
C ALA A 56 -18.42 -1.02 4.35
N GLY A 57 -18.58 -0.61 5.63
CA GLY A 57 -18.11 -1.40 6.78
C GLY A 57 -16.60 -1.69 6.77
N LYS A 58 -15.81 -0.85 6.07
CA LYS A 58 -14.40 -1.11 5.75
C LYS A 58 -13.48 -0.06 6.34
N LEU A 59 -12.32 -0.53 6.79
CA LEU A 59 -11.16 0.28 7.07
C LEU A 59 -10.38 0.49 5.77
N ARG A 60 -10.27 1.75 5.33
CA ARG A 60 -9.31 2.14 4.30
C ARG A 60 -7.96 2.37 4.96
N VAL A 61 -6.93 1.65 4.50
CA VAL A 61 -5.54 1.86 4.89
C VAL A 61 -4.77 2.37 3.68
N GLU A 62 -3.95 3.40 3.89
CA GLU A 62 -3.10 4.01 2.89
C GLU A 62 -1.65 3.90 3.34
N PHE A 63 -0.82 3.33 2.47
CA PHE A 63 0.61 3.15 2.71
C PHE A 63 1.41 4.34 2.15
N ALA A 64 2.63 4.54 2.64
CA ALA A 64 3.50 5.65 2.27
C ALA A 64 3.80 5.70 0.76
N LEU A 65 3.80 4.54 0.09
CA LEU A 65 3.95 4.43 -1.37
C LEU A 65 2.65 4.72 -2.15
N GLY A 66 1.60 5.21 -1.51
CA GLY A 66 0.33 5.58 -2.14
C GLY A 66 -0.65 4.42 -2.39
N VAL A 67 -0.25 3.18 -2.06
CA VAL A 67 -1.13 2.00 -2.19
C VAL A 67 -2.24 2.06 -1.14
N ARG A 68 -3.48 1.76 -1.56
CA ARG A 68 -4.68 1.84 -0.72
C ARG A 68 -5.43 0.52 -0.72
N TYR A 69 -5.78 0.05 0.48
CA TYR A 69 -6.59 -1.17 0.67
C TYR A 69 -7.86 -0.86 1.44
N HIS A 70 -8.96 -1.52 1.06
CA HIS A 70 -10.23 -1.46 1.77
C HIS A 70 -10.52 -2.82 2.41
N ILE A 71 -10.38 -2.88 3.73
CA ILE A 71 -10.38 -4.14 4.48
C ILE A 71 -11.62 -4.15 5.38
N PRO A 72 -12.48 -5.19 5.32
CA PRO A 72 -13.59 -5.33 6.27
C PRO A 72 -13.08 -5.37 7.71
N ILE A 73 -13.74 -4.65 8.62
CA ILE A 73 -13.28 -4.60 10.03
C ILE A 73 -13.33 -5.99 10.69
N THR A 74 -14.19 -6.88 10.19
CA THR A 74 -14.38 -8.24 10.68
C THR A 74 -13.19 -9.16 10.38
N ARG A 75 -12.28 -8.77 9.48
CA ARG A 75 -11.04 -9.52 9.22
C ARG A 75 -9.98 -9.32 10.31
N PHE A 76 -10.21 -8.41 11.24
CA PHE A 76 -9.29 -8.11 12.32
C PHE A 76 -9.80 -8.78 13.61
N PRO A 77 -9.08 -9.80 14.15
CA PRO A 77 -9.50 -10.53 15.34
C PRO A 77 -9.75 -9.63 16.57
N GLN A 78 -9.04 -8.50 16.64
CA GLN A 78 -9.17 -7.52 17.73
C GLN A 78 -10.59 -6.94 17.85
N PHE A 79 -11.38 -6.96 16.78
CA PHE A 79 -12.77 -6.49 16.80
C PHE A 79 -13.77 -7.58 17.17
N ALA A 80 -13.40 -8.85 17.00
CA ALA A 80 -14.21 -9.97 17.49
C ALA A 80 -14.12 -10.12 19.01
N ALA A 81 -13.00 -9.73 19.60
CA ALA A 81 -12.76 -9.75 21.05
C ALA A 81 -13.32 -8.54 21.81
N LEU A 82 -14.18 -7.72 21.19
CA LEU A 82 -14.79 -6.56 21.87
C LEU A 82 -16.05 -6.98 22.63
N ASP A 83 -16.18 -6.50 23.88
CA ASP A 83 -17.36 -6.75 24.72
C ASP A 83 -18.66 -6.16 24.17
N ARG A 84 -18.56 -5.25 23.19
CA ARG A 84 -19.69 -4.62 22.53
C ARG A 84 -19.43 -4.41 21.05
N GLN A 85 -20.51 -4.37 20.27
CA GLN A 85 -20.39 -4.05 18.85
C GLN A 85 -19.91 -2.59 18.66
N PRO A 86 -18.86 -2.37 17.86
CA PRO A 86 -18.29 -1.04 17.67
C PRO A 86 -19.22 -0.15 16.84
N THR A 87 -19.48 1.07 17.31
CA THR A 87 -20.33 2.02 16.58
C THR A 87 -19.54 2.72 15.48
N ALA A 88 -20.24 3.32 14.51
CA ALA A 88 -19.58 4.14 13.49
C ALA A 88 -18.80 5.33 14.10
N ARG A 89 -19.22 5.84 15.26
CA ARG A 89 -18.55 6.94 15.97
C ARG A 89 -17.21 6.48 16.58
N ASP A 90 -17.15 5.24 17.02
CA ASP A 90 -15.95 4.61 17.56
C ASP A 90 -14.92 4.36 16.44
N LEU A 91 -15.39 3.80 15.32
CA LEU A 91 -14.56 3.46 14.19
C LEU A 91 -14.04 4.68 13.42
N LYS A 92 -14.79 5.78 13.38
CA LYS A 92 -14.36 7.05 12.78
C LYS A 92 -13.24 7.74 13.55
N ALA A 93 -13.05 7.44 14.84
CA ALA A 93 -11.99 8.03 15.66
C ALA A 93 -10.60 7.42 15.40
N VAL A 94 -10.47 6.63 14.33
CA VAL A 94 -9.25 5.92 13.94
C VAL A 94 -8.07 6.87 13.73
N LYS A 95 -6.89 6.46 14.20
CA LYS A 95 -5.63 7.20 14.07
C LYS A 95 -4.50 6.28 13.64
N VAL A 96 -3.55 6.80 12.87
CA VAL A 96 -2.31 6.11 12.54
C VAL A 96 -1.26 6.47 13.59
N SER A 97 -0.44 5.49 14.02
CA SER A 97 0.68 5.78 14.92
C SER A 97 1.74 6.65 14.24
N PRO A 98 2.48 7.51 14.97
CA PRO A 98 3.47 8.42 14.37
C PRO A 98 4.50 7.76 13.43
N LYS A 99 4.90 6.52 13.73
CA LYS A 99 5.84 5.74 12.89
C LYS A 99 5.17 4.89 11.80
N GLY A 100 3.86 5.03 11.58
CA GLY A 100 3.10 4.26 10.59
C GLY A 100 3.05 2.73 10.82
N ARG A 101 3.35 2.25 12.03
CA ARG A 101 3.40 0.80 12.35
C ARG A 101 2.09 0.20 12.86
N SER A 102 1.08 1.03 13.10
CA SER A 102 -0.22 0.58 13.60
C SER A 102 -1.34 1.59 13.34
N VAL A 103 -2.56 1.07 13.32
CA VAL A 103 -3.80 1.82 13.35
C VAL A 103 -4.44 1.65 14.72
N ARG A 104 -4.82 2.73 15.38
CA ARG A 104 -5.47 2.74 16.70
C ARG A 104 -6.91 3.22 16.58
N PHE A 105 -7.77 2.61 17.36
CA PHE A 105 -9.16 2.99 17.57
C PHE A 105 -9.31 3.41 19.04
N PRO A 106 -9.06 4.68 19.38
CA PRO A 106 -8.92 5.13 20.76
C PRO A 106 -10.15 4.86 21.61
N ARG A 107 -11.35 5.00 21.02
CA ARG A 107 -12.64 4.76 21.69
C ARG A 107 -12.94 3.28 21.98
N LEU A 108 -12.16 2.37 21.41
CA LEU A 108 -12.32 0.93 21.56
C LEU A 108 -11.14 0.30 22.31
N GLY A 109 -10.08 1.07 22.61
CA GLY A 109 -8.83 0.50 23.10
C GLY A 109 -8.11 -0.42 22.10
N VAL A 110 -8.58 -0.50 20.85
CA VAL A 110 -8.07 -1.45 19.84
C VAL A 110 -6.85 -0.87 19.14
N LYS A 111 -5.82 -1.70 18.98
CA LYS A 111 -4.62 -1.42 18.19
C LYS A 111 -4.41 -2.54 17.18
N VAL A 112 -4.49 -2.20 15.90
CA VAL A 112 -4.18 -3.08 14.77
C VAL A 112 -2.75 -2.80 14.33
N ARG A 113 -1.85 -3.78 14.42
CA ARG A 113 -0.47 -3.64 13.95
C ARG A 113 -0.41 -3.81 12.44
N ILE A 114 0.66 -3.30 11.85
CA ILE A 114 0.97 -3.47 10.43
C ILE A 114 0.95 -4.94 9.97
N ALA A 115 1.35 -5.89 10.84
CA ALA A 115 1.31 -7.32 10.55
C ALA A 115 -0.14 -7.81 10.40
N ASP A 116 -1.05 -7.39 11.28
CA ASP A 116 -2.47 -7.72 11.22
C ASP A 116 -3.12 -7.14 9.95
N VAL A 117 -2.72 -5.93 9.54
CA VAL A 117 -3.14 -5.32 8.27
C VAL A 117 -2.70 -6.17 7.09
N ARG A 118 -1.43 -6.62 7.07
CA ARG A 118 -0.90 -7.47 6.00
C ARG A 118 -1.65 -8.80 5.93
N GLN A 119 -1.90 -9.43 7.06
CA GLN A 119 -2.66 -10.68 7.13
C GLN A 119 -4.10 -10.51 6.62
N ALA A 120 -4.76 -9.42 7.02
CA ALA A 120 -6.11 -9.13 6.58
C ALA A 120 -6.21 -8.83 5.07
N ILE A 121 -5.14 -8.28 4.48
CA ILE A 121 -5.01 -8.07 3.03
C ILE A 121 -4.79 -9.39 2.30
N SER A 122 -3.86 -10.23 2.77
CA SER A 122 -3.54 -11.51 2.12
C SER A 122 -4.67 -12.54 2.25
N GLY A 123 -5.67 -12.30 3.10
CA GLY A 123 -6.81 -13.20 3.28
C GLY A 123 -6.48 -14.46 4.08
N GLY A 124 -5.34 -14.48 4.80
CA GLY A 124 -4.96 -15.61 5.64
C GLY A 124 -5.79 -15.63 6.91
N SER A 125 -6.73 -16.58 7.00
CA SER A 125 -7.37 -16.98 8.25
C SER A 125 -6.33 -17.60 9.20
N ILE A 126 -6.50 -17.36 10.51
CA ILE A 126 -5.95 -18.24 11.55
C ILE A 126 -6.84 -19.48 11.59
#